data_AF-A0A0Q9WC13-F1
#
_entry.id   AF-A0A0Q9WC13-F1
#
_cell.length_a   1.000
_cell.length_b   1.000
_cell.length_c   1.000
_cell.angle_alpha   90.00
_cell.angle_beta   90.00
_cell.angle_gamma   90.00
#
_symmetry.space_group_name_H-M   'P 1'
#
loop_
_entity.id
_entity.type
_entity.pdbx_description
1 polymer ?
#
loop_
_entity_poly.entity_id
_entity_poly.type
_entity_poly.pdbx_seq_one_letter_code
_entity_poly.pdbx_strand_id
1 'polypeptide(L)' 'MWSKIAIAGALTVMGGVLYVSVVDNFAYVDRSLDVAMPKAKRHVEQE' A
#
# COMPACT_ATOMS: atom_id res chain seq x y z
N MET A 1 -23.87 -20.49 13.26
CA MET A 1 -23.42 -19.14 13.71
C MET A 1 -21.90 -18.99 13.66
N TRP A 2 -21.16 -19.93 14.25
CA TRP A 2 -19.69 -19.94 14.27
C TRP A 2 -19.00 -19.80 12.92
N SER A 3 -19.52 -20.44 11.86
CA SER A 3 -18.95 -20.32 10.51
C SER A 3 -18.94 -18.89 9.99
N LYS A 4 -19.96 -18.07 10.32
CA LYS A 4 -20.02 -16.67 9.89
C LYS A 4 -18.95 -15.82 10.58
N ILE A 5 -18.70 -16.10 11.87
CA ILE A 5 -17.66 -15.43 12.66
C ILE A 5 -16.27 -15.81 12.13
N ALA A 6 -16.05 -17.09 11.84
CA ALA A 6 -14.78 -17.56 11.27
C ALA A 6 -14.51 -16.94 9.89
N ILE A 7 -15.53 -16.87 9.02
CA ILE A 7 -15.43 -16.24 7.70
C ILE A 7 -15.13 -14.74 7.84
N ALA A 8 -15.85 -14.04 8.71
CA ALA A 8 -15.60 -12.62 8.95
C ALA A 8 -14.18 -12.38 9.46
N GLY A 9 -13.71 -13.18 10.41
CA GLY A 9 -12.33 -13.11 10.91
C GLY A 9 -11.29 -13.33 9.81
N ALA A 10 -11.48 -14.35 8.97
CA ALA A 10 -10.59 -14.62 7.84
C ALA A 10 -10.55 -13.47 6.83
N LEU A 11 -11.71 -12.89 6.49
CA LEU A 11 -11.80 -11.75 5.59
C LEU A 11 -11.12 -10.50 6.18
N THR A 12 -11.27 -10.26 7.48
CA THR A 12 -10.58 -9.14 8.16
C THR A 12 -9.07 -9.33 8.13
N VAL A 13 -8.57 -10.53 8.41
CA VAL A 13 -7.12 -10.82 8.35
C VAL A 13 -6.59 -10.62 6.93
N MET A 14 -7.28 -11.18 5.93
CA MET A 14 -6.89 -11.04 4.53
C MET A 14 -6.90 -9.58 4.07
N GLY A 15 -7.94 -8.82 4.44
CA GLY A 15 -8.02 -7.38 4.19
C GLY A 15 -6.88 -6.60 4.84
N GLY A 16 -6.51 -6.93 6.09
CA GLY A 16 -5.37 -6.34 6.79
C GLY A 16 -4.05 -6.60 6.08
N VAL A 17 -3.80 -7.85 5.65
CA VAL A 17 -2.59 -8.22 4.90
C VAL A 17 -2.50 -7.44 3.58
N LEU A 18 -3.61 -7.31 2.85
CA LEU A 18 -3.68 -6.54 1.61
C LEU A 18 -3.42 -5.05 1.86
N TYR A 19 -4.01 -4.46 2.90
CA TYR A 19 -3.81 -3.07 3.27
C TYR A 19 -2.34 -2.76 3.55
N VAL A 20 -1.69 -3.57 4.39
CA VAL A 20 -0.27 -3.39 4.72
C VAL A 20 0.59 -3.53 3.47
N SER A 21 0.33 -4.54 2.64
CA SER A 21 1.06 -4.77 1.38
C SER A 21 0.98 -3.56 0.45
N VAL A 22 -0.18 -2.92 0.36
CA VAL A 22 -0.38 -1.73 -0.48
C VAL A 22 0.37 -0.53 0.10
N VAL A 23 0.27 -0.27 1.40
CA VAL A 23 0.97 0.85 2.05
C VAL A 23 2.49 0.69 1.94
N ASP A 24 3.01 -0.51 2.18
CA ASP A 24 4.45 -0.79 2.04
C ASP A 24 4.92 -0.66 0.58
N ASN A 25 4.10 -1.08 -0.39
CA ASN A 25 4.41 -0.91 -1.80
C ASN A 25 4.49 0.57 -2.17
N PHE A 26 3.50 1.38 -1.77
CA PHE A 26 3.52 2.82 -2.02
C PHE A 26 4.71 3.50 -1.33
N ALA A 27 5.02 3.13 -0.08
CA ALA A 27 6.18 3.66 0.62
C ALA A 27 7.51 3.25 -0.03
N TYR A 28 7.59 2.03 -0.55
CA TYR A 28 8.76 1.57 -1.31
C TYR A 28 8.91 2.34 -2.62
N VAL A 29 7.81 2.53 -3.35
CA VAL A 29 7.79 3.29 -4.60
C VAL A 29 8.16 4.74 -4.36
N ASP A 30 7.58 5.40 -3.36
CA ASP A 30 7.90 6.79 -3.00
C ASP A 30 9.41 6.99 -2.74
N ARG A 31 10.02 6.11 -1.94
CA ARG A 31 11.48 6.13 -1.71
C ARG A 31 12.28 5.79 -2.97
N SER A 32 11.78 4.88 -3.80
CA SER A 32 12.47 4.44 -5.02
C SER A 32 12.37 5.48 -6.14
N LEU A 33 11.30 6.28 -6.17
CA LEU A 33 11.09 7.32 -7.17
C LEU A 33 12.13 8.43 -7.06
N ASP A 34 12.59 8.74 -5.85
CA ASP A 34 13.66 9.72 -5.63
C ASP A 34 14.98 9.32 -6.31
N VAL A 35 15.24 8.01 -6.41
CA VAL A 35 16.46 7.48 -7.04
C VAL A 35 16.22 7.16 -8.51
N ALA A 36 15.06 6.62 -8.87
CA ALA A 36 14.75 6.14 -10.21
C ALA A 36 14.26 7.24 -11.17
N MET A 37 13.61 8.30 -10.66
CA MET A 37 13.02 9.37 -11.48
C MET A 37 13.29 10.77 -10.91
N PRO A 38 14.55 11.22 -10.81
CA PRO A 38 14.91 12.52 -10.24
C PRO A 38 14.35 13.73 -11.01
N LYS A 39 13.94 13.56 -12.27
CA LYS A 39 13.31 14.63 -13.08
C LYS A 39 11.80 14.76 -12.88
N ALA A 40 11.11 13.72 -12.41
CA ALA A 40 9.66 13.76 -12.19
C ALA A 40 9.30 14.63 -10.97
N LYS A 41 10.11 14.59 -9.90
CA LYS A 41 9.93 15.43 -8.71
C LYS A 41 10.03 16.93 -9.02
N ARG A 42 10.97 17.32 -9.90
CA ARG A 42 11.13 18.73 -10.34
C ARG A 42 9.94 19.29 -11.12
N HIS A 43 9.11 18.45 -11.73
CA HIS A 43 7.92 18.90 -12.45
C HIS A 43 6.75 19.20 -11.49
N VAL A 44 6.66 18.47 -10.37
CA VAL A 44 5.63 18.70 -9.34
C VAL A 44 5.98 19.90 -8.44
N GLU A 45 7.26 20.16 -8.19
CA GLU A 45 7.70 21.34 -7.41
C GLU A 45 7.66 22.66 -8.20
N GLN A 46 7.39 22.63 -9.51
CA GLN A 46 7.34 23.81 -10.38
C GLN A 46 5.92 24.28 -10.76
N GLU A 47 4.87 23.65 -10.23
CA GLU A 47 3.49 24.14 -10.30
C GLU A 47 3.02 24.81 -8.99
#